data_AF-A0A9Q9UK69-F1
#
_entry.id   AF-A0A9Q9UK69-F1
#
_cell.length_a   1.000
_cell.length_b   1.000
_cell.length_c   1.000
_cell.angle_alpha   90.00
_cell.angle_beta   90.00
_cell.angle_gamma   90.00
#
_symmetry.space_group_name_H-M   'P 1'
#
loop_
_entity.id
_entity.type
_entity.pdbx_description
1 polymer ?
#
loop_
_entity_poly.entity_id
_entity_poly.type
_entity_poly.pdbx_seq_one_letter_code
_entity_poly.pdbx_strand_id
1 'polypeptide(L)'
;MMRFRFLLPLLLLLATSARSIADSLVYIWQRVWQRVWQGGHAAALRESHDLFSTLRVLGLQIYPREGARIARVNTSLLQRDGRPVWLVVRLDGSWTRQLFFRK
;
A
#
# COMPACT_ATOMS: atom_id res chain seq x y z
N MET A 1 2.51 49.49 3.94
CA MET A 1 1.99 48.53 2.93
C MET A 1 2.81 47.23 2.95
N MET A 2 2.69 46.40 4.01
CA MET A 2 3.57 45.23 4.23
C MET A 2 2.81 44.10 4.96
N ARG A 3 1.99 43.31 4.24
CA ARG A 3 1.30 42.13 4.84
C ARG A 3 1.36 40.84 4.00
N PHE A 4 1.63 40.92 2.68
CA PHE A 4 1.64 39.75 1.80
C PHE A 4 3.00 39.04 1.66
N ARG A 5 4.13 39.68 2.00
CA ARG A 5 5.48 39.10 1.84
C ARG A 5 5.72 37.82 2.65
N PHE A 6 4.98 37.60 3.74
CA PHE A 6 5.06 36.38 4.56
C PHE A 6 4.02 35.32 4.20
N LEU A 7 2.95 35.68 3.46
CA LEU A 7 1.91 34.72 3.08
C LEU A 7 2.41 33.72 2.03
N LEU A 8 3.25 34.15 1.09
CA LEU A 8 3.81 33.26 0.05
C LEU A 8 4.72 32.15 0.62
N PRO A 9 5.74 32.42 1.47
CA PRO A 9 6.54 31.34 2.06
C PRO A 9 5.74 30.48 3.04
N LEU A 10 4.77 31.06 3.77
CA LEU A 10 3.87 30.30 4.65
C LEU A 10 3.00 29.32 3.85
N LEU A 11 2.44 29.76 2.72
CA LEU A 11 1.65 28.92 1.82
C LEU A 11 2.50 27.79 1.21
N LEU A 12 3.76 28.06 0.84
CA LEU A 12 4.69 27.00 0.41
C LEU A 12 4.95 25.98 1.53
N LEU A 13 5.15 26.41 2.77
CA LEU A 13 5.38 25.52 3.91
C LEU A 13 4.15 24.66 4.23
N LEU A 14 2.95 25.22 4.10
CA LEU A 14 1.69 24.49 4.21
C LEU A 14 1.49 23.50 3.06
N ALA A 15 1.85 23.87 1.83
CA ALA A 15 1.77 22.98 0.67
C ALA A 15 2.76 21.79 0.76
N THR A 16 3.99 22.01 1.21
CA THR A 16 4.99 20.94 1.37
C THR A 16 4.67 20.02 2.55
N SER A 17 4.19 20.57 3.68
CA SER A 17 3.76 19.75 4.82
C SER A 17 2.49 18.94 4.52
N ALA A 18 1.46 19.55 3.90
CA ALA A 18 0.27 18.82 3.46
C ALA A 18 0.61 17.71 2.46
N ARG A 19 1.53 17.96 1.51
CA ARG A 19 2.03 16.93 0.59
C ARG A 19 2.79 15.82 1.31
N SER A 20 3.67 16.14 2.26
CA SER A 20 4.40 15.15 3.05
C SER A 20 3.45 14.25 3.86
N ILE A 21 2.39 14.82 4.44
CA ILE A 21 1.34 14.06 5.14
C ILE A 21 0.56 13.18 4.16
N ALA A 22 0.15 13.71 3.00
CA ALA A 22 -0.57 12.94 1.99
C ALA A 22 0.28 11.77 1.43
N ASP A 23 1.54 12.03 1.07
CA ASP A 23 2.48 11.02 0.59
C ASP A 23 2.75 9.96 1.70
N SER A 24 2.88 10.38 2.97
CA SER A 24 3.04 9.47 4.11
C SER A 24 1.81 8.60 4.35
N LEU A 25 0.60 9.17 4.27
CA LEU A 25 -0.66 8.42 4.37
C LEU A 25 -0.78 7.42 3.22
N VAL A 26 -0.61 7.87 1.97
CA VAL A 26 -0.61 6.99 0.79
C VAL A 26 0.40 5.84 0.94
N TYR A 27 1.58 6.11 1.50
CA TYR A 27 2.62 5.10 1.71
C TYR A 27 2.31 4.12 2.85
N ILE A 28 1.79 4.60 3.98
CA ILE A 28 1.30 3.76 5.10
C ILE A 28 0.16 2.86 4.60
N TRP A 29 -0.79 3.43 3.85
CA TRP A 29 -1.89 2.70 3.22
C TRP A 29 -1.33 1.62 2.27
N GLN A 30 -0.49 1.97 1.30
CA GLN A 30 0.17 1.02 0.39
C GLN A 30 0.94 -0.10 1.12
N ARG A 31 1.56 0.17 2.27
CA ARG A 31 2.23 -0.84 3.11
C ARG A 31 1.27 -1.76 3.85
N VAL A 32 0.23 -1.20 4.49
CA VAL A 32 -0.80 -1.96 5.21
C VAL A 32 -1.58 -2.85 4.24
N TRP A 33 -1.76 -2.41 2.99
CA TRP A 33 -2.36 -3.20 1.92
C TRP A 33 -1.58 -4.47 1.58
N GLN A 34 -0.29 -4.30 1.34
CA GLN A 34 0.51 -5.27 0.59
C GLN A 34 1.12 -6.36 1.47
N ARG A 35 0.31 -6.91 2.39
CA ARG A 35 0.70 -8.02 3.25
C ARG A 35 0.54 -9.36 2.54
N VAL A 36 1.35 -10.31 2.97
CA VAL A 36 1.21 -11.72 2.64
C VAL A 36 0.26 -12.33 3.67
N TRP A 37 -0.97 -12.62 3.26
CA TRP A 37 -1.99 -13.15 4.17
C TRP A 37 -1.75 -14.64 4.43
N GLN A 38 -1.53 -14.98 5.69
CA GLN A 38 -1.21 -16.32 6.19
C GLN A 38 -2.14 -16.65 7.37
N GLY A 39 -2.11 -17.89 7.89
CA GLY A 39 -3.04 -18.35 8.93
C GLY A 39 -3.10 -17.43 10.16
N GLY A 40 -1.94 -16.99 10.67
CA GLY A 40 -1.86 -16.08 11.82
C GLY A 40 -2.34 -14.64 11.55
N HIS A 41 -2.62 -14.26 10.29
CA HIS A 41 -3.11 -12.92 9.93
C HIS A 41 -4.64 -12.83 9.84
N ALA A 42 -5.38 -13.87 10.24
CA ALA A 42 -6.85 -13.92 10.15
C ALA A 42 -7.57 -12.81 10.93
N ALA A 43 -7.10 -12.46 12.14
CA ALA A 43 -7.67 -11.38 12.94
C ALA A 43 -7.52 -10.01 12.24
N ALA A 44 -6.29 -9.65 11.88
CA ALA A 44 -5.98 -8.42 11.14
C ALA A 44 -6.67 -8.35 9.75
N LEU A 45 -6.94 -9.50 9.11
CA LEU A 45 -7.73 -9.53 7.89
C LEU A 45 -9.18 -9.13 8.17
N ARG A 46 -9.81 -9.68 9.22
CA ARG A 46 -11.18 -9.35 9.62
C ARG A 46 -11.30 -7.90 10.10
N GLU A 47 -10.37 -7.43 10.93
CA GLU A 47 -10.31 -6.02 11.38
C GLU A 47 -10.13 -5.03 10.22
N SER A 48 -9.47 -5.44 9.15
CA SER A 48 -9.38 -4.60 7.95
C SER A 48 -10.73 -4.43 7.25
N HIS A 49 -11.75 -5.27 7.49
CA HIS A 49 -13.01 -5.24 6.74
C HIS A 49 -13.73 -3.90 6.84
N ASP A 50 -13.82 -3.32 8.05
CA ASP A 50 -14.51 -2.05 8.28
C ASP A 50 -13.78 -0.84 7.67
N LEU A 51 -12.49 -1.03 7.35
CA LEU A 51 -11.65 -0.05 6.67
C LEU A 51 -11.58 -0.29 5.14
N PHE A 52 -12.13 -1.40 4.60
CA PHE A 52 -11.83 -1.86 3.24
C PHE A 52 -12.89 -2.68 2.51
N SER A 53 -13.16 -2.25 1.27
CA SER A 53 -13.88 -3.00 0.26
C SER A 53 -13.02 -3.93 -0.62
N THR A 54 -11.67 -3.83 -0.65
CA THR A 54 -10.82 -4.64 -1.55
C THR A 54 -9.46 -5.03 -0.93
N LEU A 55 -8.86 -6.12 -1.40
CA LEU A 55 -7.54 -6.58 -0.96
C LEU A 55 -6.49 -6.46 -2.06
N ARG A 56 -5.25 -6.14 -1.69
CA ARG A 56 -4.08 -6.05 -2.60
C ARG A 56 -2.94 -6.93 -2.11
N VAL A 57 -2.96 -8.20 -2.49
CA VAL A 57 -2.09 -9.23 -1.91
C VAL A 57 -0.82 -9.37 -2.73
N LEU A 58 0.34 -9.24 -2.07
CA LEU A 58 1.64 -9.49 -2.71
C LEU A 58 1.74 -10.96 -3.13
N GLY A 59 1.85 -11.20 -4.43
CA GLY A 59 1.98 -12.56 -5.01
C GLY A 59 3.40 -12.86 -5.49
N LEU A 60 4.09 -11.87 -6.05
CA LEU A 60 5.44 -12.01 -6.60
C LEU A 60 6.27 -10.77 -6.25
N GLN A 61 7.51 -10.98 -5.78
CA GLN A 61 8.49 -9.90 -5.62
C GLN A 61 9.79 -10.29 -6.32
N ILE A 62 10.15 -9.50 -7.33
CA ILE A 62 11.41 -9.60 -8.05
C ILE A 62 12.45 -8.71 -7.33
N TYR A 63 13.66 -9.24 -7.18
CA TYR A 63 14.80 -8.61 -6.54
C TYR A 63 15.96 -8.55 -7.56
N PRO A 64 16.60 -7.40 -7.79
CA PRO A 64 17.63 -7.25 -8.84
C PRO A 64 18.88 -8.15 -8.70
N ARG A 65 19.10 -8.79 -7.54
CA ARG A 65 20.24 -9.69 -7.28
C ARG A 65 19.87 -11.09 -6.81
N GLU A 66 18.62 -11.31 -6.38
CA GLU A 66 18.16 -12.59 -5.79
C GLU A 66 17.13 -13.31 -6.68
N GLY A 67 16.78 -12.74 -7.84
CA GLY A 67 15.73 -13.27 -8.71
C GLY A 67 14.32 -13.02 -8.15
N ALA A 68 13.38 -13.90 -8.50
CA ALA A 68 11.97 -13.74 -8.15
C ALA A 68 11.56 -14.64 -6.96
N ARG A 69 11.01 -14.04 -5.90
CA ARG A 69 10.40 -14.75 -4.78
C ARG A 69 8.88 -14.73 -4.91
N ILE A 70 8.26 -15.91 -5.03
CA ILE A 70 6.80 -16.08 -4.96
C ILE A 70 6.37 -16.02 -3.48
N ALA A 71 5.36 -15.22 -3.16
CA ALA A 71 4.83 -15.11 -1.81
C ALA A 71 3.89 -16.28 -1.48
N ARG A 72 4.13 -16.97 -0.36
CA ARG A 72 3.24 -18.03 0.13
C ARG A 72 2.00 -17.43 0.81
N VAL A 73 0.94 -17.30 0.02
CA VAL A 73 -0.37 -16.75 0.40
C VAL A 73 -1.35 -17.88 0.73
N ASN A 74 -2.10 -17.76 1.83
CA ASN A 74 -3.19 -18.69 2.15
C ASN A 74 -4.44 -18.32 1.34
N THR A 75 -4.63 -19.00 0.21
CA THR A 75 -5.76 -18.75 -0.71
C THR A 75 -7.12 -19.12 -0.12
N SER A 76 -7.21 -20.09 0.79
CA SER A 76 -8.45 -20.47 1.48
C SER A 76 -8.89 -19.45 2.53
N LEU A 77 -7.94 -18.71 3.10
CA LEU A 77 -8.19 -17.58 3.99
C LEU A 77 -8.72 -16.36 3.21
N LEU A 78 -8.19 -16.09 2.01
CA LEU A 78 -8.72 -15.04 1.12
C LEU A 78 -10.09 -15.39 0.52
N GLN A 79 -10.34 -16.64 0.13
CA GLN A 79 -11.64 -17.06 -0.41
C GLN A 79 -12.77 -16.94 0.62
N ARG A 80 -12.49 -17.15 1.91
CA ARG A 80 -13.47 -16.99 3.00
C ARG A 80 -13.72 -15.53 3.40
N ASP A 81 -12.87 -14.60 2.95
CA ASP A 81 -13.02 -13.16 3.19
C ASP A 81 -13.92 -12.48 2.14
N GLY A 82 -13.96 -13.02 0.91
CA GLY A 82 -14.93 -12.65 -0.11
C GLY A 82 -14.70 -11.29 -0.80
N ARG A 83 -13.86 -10.40 -0.25
CA ARG A 83 -13.56 -9.10 -0.89
C ARG A 83 -12.75 -9.30 -2.18
N PRO A 84 -12.95 -8.46 -3.22
CA PRO A 84 -12.19 -8.53 -4.47
C PRO A 84 -10.67 -8.46 -4.25
N VAL A 85 -9.95 -9.44 -4.81
CA VAL A 85 -8.51 -9.62 -4.62
C VAL A 85 -7.73 -9.15 -5.85
N TRP A 86 -6.83 -8.19 -5.63
CA TRP A 86 -5.80 -7.80 -6.59
C TRP A 86 -4.47 -8.46 -6.22
N LEU A 87 -3.90 -9.22 -7.15
CA LEU A 87 -2.53 -9.71 -7.02
C LEU A 87 -1.55 -8.56 -7.34
N VAL A 88 -0.63 -8.30 -6.42
CA VAL A 88 0.44 -7.31 -6.58
C VAL A 88 1.73 -8.02 -6.97
N VAL A 89 2.34 -7.53 -8.05
CA VAL A 89 3.71 -7.90 -8.45
C VAL A 89 4.63 -6.70 -8.25
N ARG A 90 5.73 -6.89 -7.52
CA ARG A 90 6.82 -5.91 -7.39
C ARG A 90 7.98 -6.29 -8.31
N LEU A 91 8.47 -5.34 -9.08
CA LEU A 91 9.46 -5.58 -10.13
C LEU A 91 10.91 -5.27 -9.70
N ASP A 92 11.10 -4.23 -8.87
CA ASP A 92 12.40 -3.62 -8.63
C ASP A 92 12.90 -3.82 -7.18
N GLY A 93 12.14 -4.54 -6.34
CA GLY A 93 12.18 -4.42 -4.87
C GLY A 93 11.69 -3.07 -4.32
N SER A 94 11.78 -2.00 -5.14
CA SER A 94 11.25 -0.67 -4.87
C SER A 94 9.71 -0.64 -4.78
N TRP A 95 9.20 0.32 -4.02
CA TRP A 95 7.77 0.57 -3.82
C TRP A 95 7.13 1.28 -5.02
N THR A 96 7.93 1.93 -5.88
CA THR A 96 7.43 2.81 -6.95
C THR A 96 6.91 2.06 -8.19
N ARG A 97 7.40 0.84 -8.47
CA ARG A 97 7.03 0.06 -9.67
C ARG A 97 6.30 -1.22 -9.30
N GLN A 98 4.99 -1.22 -9.52
CA GLN A 98 4.09 -2.31 -9.16
C GLN A 98 3.09 -2.59 -10.29
N LEU A 99 2.77 -3.86 -10.50
CA LEU A 99 1.67 -4.27 -11.39
C LEU A 99 0.52 -4.85 -10.54
N PHE A 100 -0.71 -4.54 -10.95
CA PHE A 100 -1.94 -4.99 -10.30
C PHE A 100 -2.73 -5.86 -11.26
N PHE A 101 -2.90 -7.13 -10.91
CA PHE A 101 -3.73 -8.08 -11.66
C PHE A 101 -4.99 -8.37 -10.86
N ARG A 102 -6.17 -8.16 -11.45
CA ARG A 102 -7.43 -8.59 -10.84
C ARG A 102 -7.52 -10.12 -10.93
N LYS A 103 -7.93 -10.77 -9.85
CA LYS A 103 -8.37 -12.17 -9.86
C LYS A 103 -9.89 -12.23 -9.62
#